data_AF-W1XYU7-F1
#
_entry.id   AF-W1XYU7-F1
#
_cell.length_a   1.000
_cell.length_b   1.000
_cell.length_c   1.000
_cell.angle_alpha   90.00
_cell.angle_beta   90.00
_cell.angle_gamma   90.00
#
_symmetry.space_group_name_H-M   'P 1'
#
loop_
_entity.id
_entity.type
_entity.pdbx_description
1 polymer ?
#
loop_
_entity_poly.entity_id
_entity_poly.type
_entity_poly.pdbx_seq_one_letter_code
_entity_poly.pdbx_strand_id
1 'polypeptide(L)'
;NPGQVVITNSHTPSKTKVQVTKKWDDANNQDGIRPASITVRLYKDGAPTDQTLELSEANQWYGTFENLDANAAGKALNYTV
;
A
#
# COMPACT_ATOMS: atom_id res chain seq x y z
N ASN A 1 -34.11 28.11 -26.78
CA ASN A 1 -32.78 27.55 -26.48
C ASN A 1 -32.88 26.86 -25.13
N PRO A 2 -33.16 25.56 -25.03
CA PRO A 2 -33.29 24.93 -23.72
C PRO A 2 -31.90 24.86 -23.08
N GLY A 3 -31.75 25.52 -21.95
CA GLY A 3 -30.48 25.63 -21.22
C GLY A 3 -29.99 24.26 -20.79
N GLN A 4 -28.70 23.99 -21.03
CA GLN A 4 -28.02 22.79 -20.59
C GLN A 4 -27.96 22.76 -19.06
N VAL A 5 -28.60 21.77 -18.45
CA VAL A 5 -28.48 21.50 -17.00
C VAL A 5 -27.43 20.41 -16.82
N VAL A 6 -26.32 20.76 -16.17
CA VAL A 6 -25.26 19.80 -15.81
C VAL A 6 -25.45 19.44 -14.33
N ILE A 7 -25.73 18.17 -14.06
CA ILE A 7 -25.79 17.62 -12.71
C ILE A 7 -24.49 16.87 -12.46
N THR A 8 -23.70 17.34 -11.51
CA THR A 8 -22.44 16.71 -11.10
C THR A 8 -22.63 16.04 -9.75
N ASN A 9 -22.41 14.72 -9.69
CA ASN A 9 -22.34 13.98 -8.43
C ASN A 9 -20.86 13.78 -8.06
N SER A 10 -20.48 14.08 -6.82
CA SER A 10 -19.12 13.90 -6.32
C SER A 10 -19.12 12.92 -5.15
N HIS A 11 -18.11 12.04 -5.12
CA HIS A 11 -17.90 11.07 -4.05
C HIS A 11 -16.42 10.99 -3.72
N THR A 12 -16.08 11.22 -2.45
CA THR A 12 -14.72 11.03 -1.94
C THR A 12 -14.63 9.64 -1.28
N PRO A 13 -13.81 8.72 -1.80
CA PRO A 13 -13.66 7.41 -1.19
C PRO A 13 -13.16 7.50 0.25
N SER A 14 -13.65 6.62 1.13
CA SER A 14 -13.05 6.38 2.43
C SER A 14 -11.58 5.98 2.28
N LYS A 15 -10.75 6.34 3.25
CA LYS A 15 -9.32 6.02 3.28
C LYS A 15 -9.04 4.80 4.15
N THR A 16 -7.99 4.07 3.81
CA THR A 16 -7.50 2.90 4.54
C THR A 16 -5.96 2.91 4.59
N LYS A 17 -5.39 1.92 5.28
CA LYS A 17 -3.95 1.71 5.40
C LYS A 17 -3.60 0.23 5.34
N VAL A 18 -2.36 -0.06 4.93
CA VAL A 18 -1.78 -1.41 4.92
C VAL A 18 -0.51 -1.42 5.74
N GLN A 19 -0.50 -2.20 6.82
CA GLN A 19 0.66 -2.38 7.69
C GLN A 19 1.47 -3.59 7.22
N VAL A 20 2.79 -3.43 7.14
CA VAL A 20 3.71 -4.46 6.67
C VAL A 20 4.74 -4.73 7.75
N THR A 21 4.93 -6.01 8.10
CA THR A 21 5.99 -6.48 8.98
C THR A 21 6.74 -7.61 8.29
N LYS A 22 8.07 -7.49 8.16
CA LYS A 22 8.90 -8.59 7.68
C LYS A 22 9.43 -9.40 8.86
N LYS A 23 8.99 -10.65 8.94
CA LYS A 23 9.58 -11.66 9.81
C LYS A 23 10.68 -12.41 9.06
N TRP A 24 11.82 -12.58 9.70
CA TRP A 24 12.92 -13.41 9.21
C TRP A 24 12.90 -14.76 9.93
N ASP A 25 13.02 -15.84 9.16
CA ASP A 25 13.21 -17.21 9.65
C ASP A 25 14.57 -17.70 9.18
N ASP A 26 15.62 -17.20 9.85
CA ASP A 26 17.03 -17.31 9.44
C ASP A 26 17.97 -17.54 10.64
N ALA A 27 17.43 -18.12 11.71
CA ALA A 27 18.16 -18.40 12.96
C ALA A 27 18.93 -17.19 13.52
N ASN A 28 18.27 -16.03 13.60
CA ASN A 28 18.88 -14.75 14.01
C ASN A 28 20.06 -14.33 13.13
N ASN A 29 19.91 -14.47 11.81
CA ASN A 29 20.94 -14.15 10.83
C ASN A 29 22.26 -14.92 11.06
N GLN A 30 22.17 -16.23 11.36
CA GLN A 30 23.34 -17.07 11.68
C GLN A 30 24.43 -17.03 10.59
N ASP A 31 24.02 -17.02 9.33
CA ASP A 31 24.95 -17.03 8.18
C ASP A 31 25.43 -15.62 7.81
N GLY A 32 24.91 -14.57 8.45
CA GLY A 32 25.29 -13.18 8.18
C GLY A 32 24.86 -12.63 6.83
N ILE A 33 23.99 -13.33 6.10
CA ILE A 33 23.56 -12.97 4.73
C ILE A 33 22.29 -12.12 4.66
N ARG A 34 21.63 -11.84 5.79
CA ARG A 34 20.44 -10.99 5.80
C ARG A 34 20.80 -9.61 5.23
N PRO A 35 20.07 -9.12 4.21
CA PRO A 35 20.35 -7.81 3.64
C PRO A 35 20.11 -6.70 4.67
N ALA A 36 20.77 -5.55 4.51
CA ALA A 36 20.59 -4.41 5.40
C ALA A 36 19.19 -3.80 5.31
N SER A 37 18.59 -3.83 4.11
CA SER A 37 17.22 -3.42 3.87
C SER A 37 16.57 -4.21 2.73
N ILE A 38 15.25 -4.14 2.65
CA ILE A 38 14.45 -4.63 1.52
C ILE A 38 13.47 -3.54 1.10
N THR A 39 13.09 -3.54 -0.19
CA THR A 39 12.04 -2.69 -0.71
C THR A 39 10.78 -3.51 -0.95
N VAL A 40 9.68 -3.12 -0.31
CA VAL A 40 8.34 -3.69 -0.50
C VAL A 40 7.53 -2.75 -1.38
N ARG A 41 6.81 -3.28 -2.37
CA ARG A 41 5.95 -2.50 -3.27
C ARG A 41 4.49 -2.82 -3.02
N LEU A 42 3.64 -1.80 -2.97
CA LEU A 42 2.20 -1.97 -2.88
C LEU A 42 1.60 -2.30 -4.25
N TYR A 43 0.74 -3.30 -4.29
CA TYR A 43 -0.09 -3.66 -5.44
C TYR A 43 -1.55 -3.30 -5.16
N LYS A 44 -2.23 -2.77 -6.18
CA LYS A 44 -3.64 -2.40 -6.17
C LYS A 44 -4.36 -3.21 -7.24
N ASP A 45 -5.30 -4.05 -6.84
CA ASP A 45 -6.05 -4.98 -7.70
C ASP A 45 -5.14 -5.82 -8.62
N GLY A 46 -3.99 -6.25 -8.08
CA GLY A 46 -3.00 -7.06 -8.80
C GLY A 46 -2.05 -6.26 -9.71
N ALA A 47 -2.23 -4.95 -9.85
CA ALA A 47 -1.30 -4.08 -10.58
C ALA A 47 -0.32 -3.39 -9.61
N PRO A 48 0.97 -3.25 -9.96
CA PRO A 48 1.93 -2.53 -9.13
C PRO A 48 1.59 -1.04 -9.06
N THR A 49 1.81 -0.44 -7.89
CA THR A 49 1.77 1.03 -7.71
C THR A 49 3.18 1.60 -7.61
N ASP A 50 3.29 2.94 -7.61
CA ASP A 50 4.55 3.65 -7.38
C ASP A 50 4.92 3.73 -5.88
N GLN A 51 4.05 3.26 -4.98
CA GLN A 51 4.32 3.31 -3.55
C GLN A 51 5.21 2.15 -3.12
N THR A 52 6.30 2.49 -2.43
CA THR A 52 7.24 1.53 -1.85
C THR A 52 7.57 1.86 -0.40
N LEU A 53 7.89 0.83 0.37
CA LEU A 53 8.46 0.94 1.72
C LEU A 53 9.84 0.30 1.74
N GLU A 54 10.82 1.00 2.30
CA GLU A 54 12.08 0.40 2.68
C GLU A 54 11.96 -0.13 4.12
N LEU A 55 12.19 -1.43 4.30
CA LEU A 55 12.21 -2.08 5.61
C LEU A 55 13.63 -2.46 5.97
N SER A 56 14.04 -2.14 7.19
CA SER A 56 15.39 -2.37 7.69
C SER A 56 15.37 -2.62 9.19
N GLU A 57 16.52 -2.94 9.78
CA GLU A 57 16.61 -3.08 11.24
C GLU A 57 16.26 -1.78 11.98
N ALA A 58 16.56 -0.62 11.39
CA ALA A 58 16.30 0.69 12.00
C ALA A 58 14.81 0.98 12.23
N ASN A 59 13.92 0.44 11.37
CA ASN A 59 12.47 0.52 11.55
C ASN A 59 11.86 -0.79 12.05
N GLN A 60 12.69 -1.67 12.63
CA GLN A 60 12.27 -2.96 13.16
C GLN A 60 11.53 -3.81 12.11
N TRP A 61 11.94 -3.69 10.84
CA TRP A 61 11.34 -4.39 9.71
C TRP A 61 9.83 -4.14 9.57
N TYR A 62 9.38 -2.93 9.88
CA TYR A 62 7.98 -2.51 9.87
C TYR A 62 7.76 -1.21 9.09
N GLY A 63 6.63 -1.13 8.40
CA GLY A 63 6.19 0.08 7.71
C GLY A 63 4.69 0.09 7.45
N THR A 64 4.14 1.23 7.04
CA THR A 64 2.70 1.37 6.75
C THR A 64 2.50 2.21 5.50
N PHE A 65 1.69 1.70 4.57
CA PHE A 65 1.11 2.50 3.51
C PHE A 65 -0.16 3.16 4.05
N GLU A 66 -0.17 4.48 4.14
CA GLU A 66 -1.27 5.29 4.67
C GLU A 66 -2.08 5.95 3.54
N ASN A 67 -3.26 6.49 3.86
CA ASN A 67 -4.08 7.31 2.95
C ASN A 67 -4.48 6.64 1.62
N LEU A 68 -4.60 5.31 1.61
CA LEU A 68 -5.01 4.54 0.46
C LEU A 68 -6.51 4.69 0.23
N ASP A 69 -6.95 4.84 -1.02
CA ASP A 69 -8.38 4.80 -1.34
C ASP A 69 -8.93 3.42 -1.03
N ALA A 70 -10.03 3.32 -0.27
CA ALA A 70 -10.69 2.05 -0.02
C ALA A 70 -11.58 1.61 -1.18
N ASN A 71 -12.07 2.55 -2.00
CA ASN A 71 -13.02 2.28 -3.07
C ASN A 71 -12.69 3.03 -4.37
N ALA A 72 -12.60 2.27 -5.47
CA ALA A 72 -12.61 2.63 -6.89
C ALA A 72 -14.01 2.67 -7.52
N ALA A 73 -14.60 3.83 -7.83
CA ALA A 73 -15.87 3.89 -8.58
C ALA A 73 -17.00 3.00 -7.99
N GLY A 74 -17.15 3.01 -6.66
CA GLY A 74 -18.15 2.21 -5.94
C GLY A 74 -17.76 0.75 -5.67
N LYS A 75 -16.57 0.30 -6.11
CA LYS A 75 -16.03 -1.04 -5.83
C LYS A 75 -14.87 -0.96 -4.83
N ALA A 76 -14.83 -1.87 -3.87
CA ALA A 76 -13.70 -2.01 -2.93
C ALA A 76 -12.41 -2.36 -3.68
N LEU A 77 -11.32 -1.68 -3.29
CA LEU A 77 -9.98 -1.91 -3.82
C LEU A 77 -9.28 -2.99 -2.99
N ASN A 78 -8.61 -3.93 -3.65
CA ASN A 78 -7.79 -4.93 -2.99
C ASN A 78 -6.31 -4.51 -2.99
N TYR A 79 -5.68 -4.50 -1.83
CA TYR A 79 -4.26 -4.17 -1.69
C TYR A 79 -3.44 -5.38 -1.24
N THR A 80 -2.27 -5.57 -1.86
CA THR A 80 -1.33 -6.65 -1.55
C THR A 80 0.11 -6.12 -1.58
N VAL A 81 1.04 -6.87 -1.00
CA VAL A 81 2.48 -6.56 -0.92
C VAL A 81 3.31 -7.78 -1.28
#